data_AF-A0A4Q4D7L6-F1
#
_entry.id   AF-A0A4Q4D7L6-F1
#
_cell.length_a   1.000
_cell.length_b   1.000
_cell.length_c   1.000
_cell.angle_alpha   90.00
_cell.angle_beta   90.00
_cell.angle_gamma   90.00
#
_symmetry.space_group_name_H-M   'P 1'
#
loop_
_entity.id
_entity.type
_entity.pdbx_description
1 polymer ?
#
loop_
_entity_poly.entity_id
_entity_poly.type
_entity_poly.pdbx_seq_one_letter_code
_entity_poly.pdbx_strand_id
1 'polypeptide(L)'
;MPGTNLTREEAQQRASVVSTGTYDVALDLTIGDERFGSVTTLRFEATPGSSTFVDLVDADINAITLNGTSIDPALYAESRIPIEDLAAENELVVEATLPYSHSGEGLHRFVDPADGKVYLYTQFEVPDARRVFTTFEQPDLKAEFTFHVTAPAHWQVVSNSPSPEPVVEGENGTWHFPETKRMSTYITALVAGDYEVVRDTYSGEYGDIPLGVFCRQSLLEHLDADDIFLITKQGFAFFEGAFEMAYPFGKYDQLFVPEYNMGAMENAGCVTFRDEMIFRSRQT
;
A
#
# COMPACT_ATOMS: atom_id res chain seq x y z
N MET A 1 2.13 14.60 16.99
CA MET A 1 0.86 14.65 17.76
C MET A 1 0.96 13.62 18.87
N PRO A 2 0.35 13.81 20.05
CA PRO A 2 0.18 12.71 21.01
C PRO A 2 -0.48 11.50 20.31
N GLY A 3 -0.13 10.27 20.70
CA GLY A 3 -0.73 9.05 20.14
C GLY A 3 -0.17 8.53 18.81
N THR A 4 0.53 9.36 18.02
CA THR A 4 1.09 8.92 16.72
C THR A 4 2.39 8.14 16.82
N ASN A 5 3.05 8.04 17.96
CA ASN A 5 4.26 7.22 18.06
C ASN A 5 3.99 5.99 18.92
N LEU A 6 4.31 4.81 18.40
CA LEU A 6 4.30 3.57 19.17
C LEU A 6 5.55 3.53 20.04
N THR A 7 5.38 3.42 21.35
CA THR A 7 6.53 3.25 22.25
C THR A 7 7.07 1.82 22.16
N ARG A 8 8.34 1.63 22.53
CA ARG A 8 8.94 0.30 22.59
C ARG A 8 8.18 -0.65 23.53
N GLU A 9 7.70 -0.15 24.65
CA GLU A 9 6.94 -0.93 25.62
C GLU A 9 5.59 -1.35 25.06
N GLU A 10 4.84 -0.43 24.43
CA GLU A 10 3.59 -0.75 23.74
C GLU A 10 3.79 -1.77 22.63
N ALA A 11 4.85 -1.64 21.83
CA ALA A 11 5.18 -2.60 20.77
C ALA A 11 5.44 -4.01 21.33
N GLN A 12 6.22 -4.10 22.42
CA GLN A 12 6.50 -5.36 23.10
C GLN A 12 5.23 -5.96 23.72
N GLN A 13 4.39 -5.14 24.34
CA GLN A 13 3.13 -5.58 24.92
C GLN A 13 2.18 -6.12 23.84
N ARG A 14 1.99 -5.36 22.75
CA ARG A 14 1.17 -5.77 21.60
C ARG A 14 1.67 -7.09 21.01
N ALA A 15 2.96 -7.19 20.70
CA ALA A 15 3.55 -8.42 20.17
C ALA A 15 3.53 -9.62 21.13
N SER A 16 3.41 -9.37 22.44
CA SER A 16 3.29 -10.46 23.41
C SER A 16 1.88 -11.06 23.47
N VAL A 17 0.86 -10.35 22.96
CA VAL A 17 -0.54 -10.79 23.04
C VAL A 17 -1.20 -11.01 21.69
N VAL A 18 -0.70 -10.44 20.59
CA VAL A 18 -1.25 -10.53 19.24
C VAL A 18 -0.35 -11.34 18.31
N SER A 19 -0.96 -12.20 17.50
CA SER A 19 -0.35 -12.82 16.32
C SER A 19 -1.21 -12.52 15.09
N THR A 20 -0.69 -11.71 14.16
CA THR A 20 -1.41 -11.28 12.97
C THR A 20 -1.58 -12.39 11.94
N GLY A 21 -2.77 -12.48 11.34
CA GLY A 21 -3.11 -13.41 10.26
C GLY A 21 -3.21 -12.68 8.93
N THR A 22 -4.37 -12.10 8.64
CA THR A 22 -4.67 -11.47 7.34
C THR A 22 -5.29 -10.08 7.49
N TYR A 23 -5.04 -9.26 6.47
CA TYR A 23 -5.71 -7.99 6.23
C TYR A 23 -6.47 -8.08 4.90
N ASP A 24 -7.77 -7.80 4.96
CA ASP A 24 -8.60 -7.58 3.78
C ASP A 24 -9.00 -6.10 3.77
N VAL A 25 -8.51 -5.36 2.78
CA VAL A 25 -8.58 -3.89 2.74
C VAL A 25 -9.30 -3.46 1.47
N ALA A 26 -10.49 -2.89 1.64
CA ALA A 26 -11.23 -2.26 0.56
C ALA A 26 -11.06 -0.74 0.59
N LEU A 27 -10.63 -0.15 -0.53
CA LEU A 27 -10.43 1.28 -0.69
C LEU A 27 -11.33 1.81 -1.81
N ASP A 28 -12.15 2.81 -1.51
CA ASP A 28 -12.99 3.50 -2.48
C ASP A 28 -12.41 4.89 -2.77
N LEU A 29 -11.76 5.01 -3.92
CA LEU A 29 -11.11 6.23 -4.38
C LEU A 29 -12.07 7.15 -5.17
N THR A 30 -13.35 6.79 -5.28
CA THR A 30 -14.33 7.47 -6.14
C THR A 30 -15.24 8.45 -5.38
N ILE A 31 -15.16 8.48 -4.04
CA ILE A 31 -16.08 9.28 -3.21
C ILE A 31 -15.80 10.80 -3.26
N GLY A 32 -14.66 11.22 -3.82
CA GLY A 32 -14.31 12.62 -3.99
C GLY A 32 -12.80 12.86 -4.10
N ASP A 33 -12.42 14.14 -4.05
CA ASP A 33 -11.04 14.59 -4.26
C ASP A 33 -10.26 14.86 -2.96
N GLU A 34 -10.96 14.94 -1.82
CA GLU A 34 -10.36 15.25 -0.52
C GLU A 34 -10.21 14.01 0.37
N ARG A 35 -11.06 13.00 0.16
CA ARG A 35 -11.13 11.81 1.01
C ARG A 35 -11.39 10.55 0.19
N PHE A 36 -11.07 9.41 0.77
CA PHE A 36 -11.36 8.07 0.26
C PHE A 36 -12.01 7.19 1.34
N GLY A 37 -12.78 6.21 0.91
CA GLY A 37 -13.36 5.19 1.79
C GLY A 37 -12.34 4.10 2.09
N SER A 38 -12.32 3.60 3.32
CA SER A 38 -11.45 2.50 3.74
C SER A 38 -12.23 1.56 4.66
N VAL A 39 -12.33 0.31 4.24
CA VAL A 39 -12.86 -0.79 5.06
C VAL A 39 -11.73 -1.78 5.27
N THR A 40 -11.35 -1.99 6.52
CA THR A 40 -10.32 -2.96 6.88
C THR A 40 -10.94 -4.08 7.70
N THR A 41 -10.82 -5.31 7.22
CA THR A 41 -11.08 -6.52 8.01
C THR A 41 -9.75 -7.16 8.39
N LEU A 42 -9.46 -7.18 9.68
CA LEU A 42 -8.25 -7.72 10.27
C LEU A 42 -8.59 -9.02 11.01
N ARG A 43 -7.96 -10.12 10.59
CA ARG A 43 -8.06 -11.43 11.25
C ARG A 43 -6.76 -11.77 11.95
N PHE A 44 -6.83 -12.06 13.24
CA PHE A 44 -5.65 -12.27 14.08
C PHE A 44 -5.97 -13.16 15.28
N GLU A 45 -4.94 -13.84 15.77
CA GLU A 45 -5.01 -14.57 17.04
C GLU A 45 -4.58 -13.66 18.19
N ALA A 46 -5.12 -13.92 19.38
CA ALA A 46 -4.70 -13.21 20.58
C ALA A 46 -4.77 -14.07 21.85
N THR A 47 -4.12 -13.61 22.92
CA THR A 47 -4.30 -14.20 24.25
C THR A 47 -5.73 -13.90 24.75
N PRO A 48 -6.55 -14.92 25.09
CA PRO A 48 -7.92 -14.69 25.53
C PRO A 48 -8.03 -13.76 26.75
N GLY A 49 -8.96 -12.80 26.70
CA GLY A 49 -9.18 -11.79 27.73
C GLY A 49 -8.14 -10.67 27.78
N SER A 50 -7.18 -10.65 26.84
CA SER A 50 -6.22 -9.54 26.72
C SER A 50 -6.84 -8.32 26.02
N SER A 51 -6.09 -7.21 26.04
CA SER A 51 -6.45 -5.98 25.34
C SER A 51 -5.23 -5.37 24.66
N THR A 52 -5.48 -4.59 23.61
CA THR A 52 -4.48 -3.78 22.91
C THR A 52 -5.19 -2.65 22.15
N PHE A 53 -4.54 -2.08 21.12
CA PHE A 53 -5.13 -1.10 20.24
C PHE A 53 -4.62 -1.29 18.81
N VAL A 54 -5.44 -0.90 17.83
CA VAL A 54 -5.04 -0.71 16.42
C VAL A 54 -4.87 0.78 16.13
N ASP A 55 -4.09 1.07 15.09
CA ASP A 55 -3.70 2.40 14.67
C ASP A 55 -4.48 2.82 13.42
N LEU A 56 -4.99 4.05 13.43
CA LEU A 56 -5.61 4.72 12.27
C LEU A 56 -5.51 6.24 12.44
N VAL A 57 -5.07 6.99 11.43
CA VAL A 57 -4.76 8.42 11.59
C VAL A 57 -5.71 9.30 10.76
N ASP A 58 -6.16 10.41 11.36
CA ASP A 58 -6.99 11.45 10.73
C ASP A 58 -8.31 10.93 10.12
N ALA A 59 -8.85 9.84 10.69
CA ALA A 59 -10.01 9.14 10.16
C ALA A 59 -11.34 9.63 10.75
N ASP A 60 -12.36 9.66 9.90
CA ASP A 60 -13.75 9.74 10.32
C ASP A 60 -14.28 8.31 10.41
N ILE A 61 -14.51 7.80 11.63
CA ILE A 61 -14.97 6.43 11.84
C ILE A 61 -16.46 6.32 11.56
N ASN A 62 -16.84 5.40 10.67
CA ASN A 62 -18.22 5.09 10.33
C ASN A 62 -18.75 3.93 11.19
N ALA A 63 -17.97 2.86 11.33
CA ALA A 63 -18.34 1.69 12.13
C ALA A 63 -17.10 0.93 12.63
N ILE A 64 -17.21 0.30 13.79
CA ILE A 64 -16.21 -0.62 14.35
C ILE A 64 -16.96 -1.85 14.85
N THR A 65 -16.53 -3.04 14.43
CA THR A 65 -17.06 -4.32 14.89
C THR A 65 -15.93 -5.27 15.25
N LEU A 66 -15.95 -5.82 16.46
CA LEU A 66 -15.03 -6.85 16.92
C LEU A 66 -15.83 -8.13 17.21
N ASN A 67 -15.52 -9.22 16.50
CA ASN A 67 -16.19 -10.52 16.66
C ASN A 67 -17.72 -10.44 16.57
N GLY A 68 -18.22 -9.62 15.63
CA GLY A 68 -19.65 -9.36 15.45
C GLY A 68 -20.29 -8.42 16.49
N THR A 69 -19.52 -7.93 17.47
CA THR A 69 -19.99 -6.97 18.47
C THR A 69 -19.59 -5.56 18.06
N SER A 70 -20.55 -4.65 18.00
CA SER A 70 -20.29 -3.24 17.69
C SER A 70 -19.52 -2.55 18.83
N ILE A 71 -18.48 -1.82 18.47
CA ILE A 71 -17.71 -0.94 19.34
C ILE A 71 -18.13 0.50 19.03
N ASP A 72 -18.28 1.33 20.07
CA ASP A 72 -18.62 2.74 19.93
C ASP A 72 -17.50 3.48 19.17
N PRO A 73 -17.78 4.08 17.99
CA PRO A 73 -16.81 4.89 17.25
C PRO A 73 -16.17 6.02 18.07
N ALA A 74 -16.84 6.51 19.12
CA ALA A 74 -16.28 7.55 20.00
C ALA A 74 -15.07 7.08 20.82
N LEU A 75 -14.77 5.78 20.86
CA LEU A 75 -13.55 5.23 21.45
C LEU A 75 -12.31 5.47 20.59
N TYR A 76 -12.48 5.82 19.30
CA TYR A 76 -11.38 6.30 18.48
C TYR A 76 -10.88 7.64 19.01
N ALA A 77 -9.66 7.63 19.55
CA ALA A 77 -9.03 8.82 20.11
C ALA A 77 -7.52 8.74 19.90
N GLU A 78 -6.88 9.89 19.67
CA GLU A 78 -5.42 10.00 19.52
C GLU A 78 -4.85 9.01 18.48
N SER A 79 -5.57 8.83 17.37
CA SER A 79 -5.21 7.92 16.27
C SER A 79 -5.18 6.43 16.62
N ARG A 80 -5.93 6.03 17.65
CA ARG A 80 -5.97 4.64 18.13
C ARG A 80 -7.41 4.20 18.41
N ILE A 81 -7.67 2.91 18.19
CA ILE A 81 -8.91 2.24 18.57
C ILE A 81 -8.54 1.17 19.61
N PRO A 82 -8.95 1.32 20.88
CA PRO A 82 -8.75 0.28 21.88
C PRO A 82 -9.63 -0.94 21.55
N ILE A 83 -9.06 -2.13 21.70
CA ILE A 83 -9.76 -3.41 21.58
C ILE A 83 -9.52 -4.23 22.83
N GLU A 84 -10.60 -4.70 23.45
CA GLU A 84 -10.60 -5.35 24.75
C GLU A 84 -11.30 -6.71 24.68
N ASP A 85 -11.11 -7.53 25.72
CA ASP A 85 -11.71 -8.87 25.86
C ASP A 85 -11.50 -9.73 24.61
N LEU A 86 -10.27 -9.74 24.10
CA LEU A 86 -9.92 -10.45 22.87
C LEU A 86 -10.16 -11.95 23.04
N ALA A 87 -10.70 -12.58 22.00
CA ALA A 87 -10.84 -14.03 21.92
C ALA A 87 -9.51 -14.67 21.45
N ALA A 88 -9.47 -16.01 21.38
CA ALA A 88 -8.31 -16.71 20.82
C ALA A 88 -8.12 -16.39 19.32
N GLU A 89 -9.22 -16.24 18.59
CA GLU A 89 -9.29 -15.83 17.19
C GLU A 89 -10.21 -14.61 17.11
N ASN A 90 -9.79 -13.57 16.40
CA ASN A 90 -10.52 -12.31 16.32
C ASN A 90 -10.69 -11.85 14.88
N GLU A 91 -11.85 -11.27 14.61
CA GLU A 91 -12.13 -10.49 13.41
C GLU A 91 -12.51 -9.08 13.83
N LEU A 92 -11.69 -8.11 13.43
CA LEU A 92 -11.95 -6.68 13.60
C LEU A 92 -12.28 -6.08 12.24
N VAL A 93 -13.45 -5.46 12.12
CA VAL A 93 -13.86 -4.68 10.94
C VAL A 93 -13.93 -3.22 11.33
N VAL A 94 -13.20 -2.37 10.62
CA VAL A 94 -13.25 -0.92 10.76
C VAL A 94 -13.61 -0.30 9.42
N GLU A 95 -14.71 0.44 9.42
CA GLU A 95 -15.16 1.26 8.29
C GLU A 95 -14.88 2.72 8.62
N ALA A 96 -14.11 3.38 7.76
CA ALA A 96 -13.71 4.75 7.95
C ALA A 96 -13.60 5.50 6.63
N THR A 97 -13.65 6.82 6.71
CA THR A 97 -13.31 7.72 5.62
C THR A 97 -12.02 8.46 6.00
N LEU A 98 -11.01 8.49 5.13
CA LEU A 98 -9.70 9.09 5.41
C LEU A 98 -9.35 10.19 4.39
N PRO A 99 -8.60 11.23 4.79
CA PRO A 99 -8.17 12.26 3.86
C PRO A 99 -7.05 11.77 2.96
N TYR A 100 -7.05 12.22 1.70
CA TYR A 100 -5.85 12.14 0.89
C TYR A 100 -4.74 13.00 1.50
N SER A 101 -3.49 12.57 1.32
CA SER A 101 -2.31 13.31 1.73
C SER A 101 -1.78 14.20 0.60
N HIS A 102 -1.14 15.30 0.98
CA HIS A 102 -0.34 16.16 0.09
C HIS A 102 1.08 16.37 0.62
N SER A 103 1.49 15.58 1.62
CA SER A 103 2.81 15.69 2.23
C SER A 103 3.79 14.64 1.73
N GLY A 104 3.34 13.66 0.94
CA GLY A 104 4.16 12.56 0.43
C GLY A 104 4.25 11.35 1.37
N GLU A 105 3.33 11.25 2.33
CA GLU A 105 3.13 10.16 3.30
C GLU A 105 1.69 9.65 3.23
N GLY A 106 1.42 8.39 3.60
CA GLY A 106 0.08 7.80 3.49
C GLY A 106 -0.34 7.66 2.03
N LEU A 107 -1.63 7.85 1.69
CA LEU A 107 -2.11 7.89 0.30
C LEU A 107 -2.03 9.33 -0.23
N HIS A 108 -0.94 9.64 -0.93
CA HIS A 108 -0.71 10.95 -1.52
C HIS A 108 -1.56 11.13 -2.78
N ARG A 109 -2.15 12.32 -2.96
CA ARG A 109 -2.90 12.73 -4.15
C ARG A 109 -2.27 13.95 -4.81
N PHE A 110 -1.95 13.80 -6.09
CA PHE A 110 -1.41 14.85 -6.92
C PHE A 110 -2.28 15.05 -8.18
N VAL A 111 -2.48 16.31 -8.55
CA VAL A 111 -3.08 16.67 -9.86
C VAL A 111 -2.00 17.38 -10.66
N ASP A 112 -1.60 16.78 -11.76
CA ASP A 112 -0.52 17.33 -12.57
C ASP A 112 -0.98 18.60 -13.29
N PRO A 113 -0.34 19.76 -13.06
CA PRO A 113 -0.71 20.99 -13.76
C PRO A 113 -0.42 20.96 -15.26
N ALA A 114 0.40 20.02 -15.76
CA ALA A 114 0.74 19.91 -17.17
C ALA A 114 -0.36 19.23 -18.00
N ASP A 115 -1.07 18.25 -17.45
CA ASP A 115 -2.09 17.45 -18.15
C ASP A 115 -3.47 17.46 -17.47
N GLY A 116 -3.57 17.98 -16.24
CA GLY A 116 -4.80 18.03 -15.44
C GLY A 116 -5.23 16.68 -14.89
N LYS A 117 -4.37 15.66 -14.93
CA LYS A 117 -4.69 14.28 -14.53
C LYS A 117 -4.34 13.98 -13.08
N VAL A 118 -4.97 12.94 -12.54
CA VAL A 118 -4.83 12.54 -11.13
C VAL A 118 -3.84 11.39 -11.00
N TYR A 119 -2.94 11.53 -10.02
CA TYR A 119 -1.90 10.57 -9.68
C TYR A 119 -1.88 10.34 -8.18
N LEU A 120 -2.11 9.09 -7.78
CA LEU A 120 -2.09 8.65 -6.39
C LEU A 120 -0.94 7.68 -6.18
N TYR A 121 -0.32 7.73 -5.00
CA TYR A 121 0.61 6.70 -4.55
C TYR A 121 0.64 6.63 -3.04
N THR A 122 1.04 5.47 -2.51
CA THR A 122 1.27 5.29 -1.07
C THR A 122 2.74 5.44 -0.71
N GLN A 123 3.01 6.10 0.42
CA GLN A 123 4.29 6.01 1.12
C GLN A 123 4.04 5.67 2.58
N PHE A 124 4.43 4.47 3.01
CA PHE A 124 4.12 3.96 4.34
C PHE A 124 5.30 3.92 5.30
N GLU A 125 6.53 3.88 4.81
CA GLU A 125 7.68 3.97 5.72
C GLU A 125 7.83 5.42 6.25
N VAL A 126 7.91 5.65 7.57
CA VAL A 126 8.13 4.65 8.65
C VAL A 126 6.85 4.05 9.24
N PRO A 127 5.79 4.82 9.61
CA PRO A 127 4.58 4.24 10.19
C PRO A 127 3.30 4.90 9.63
N ASP A 128 3.15 4.94 8.30
CA ASP A 128 2.08 5.67 7.62
C ASP A 128 1.08 4.75 6.89
N ALA A 129 1.18 3.42 7.02
CA ALA A 129 0.13 2.50 6.53
C ALA A 129 -1.22 2.77 7.23
N ARG A 130 -1.15 3.11 8.52
CA ARG A 130 -2.29 3.58 9.33
C ARG A 130 -2.96 4.88 8.87
N ARG A 131 -2.42 5.58 7.86
CA ARG A 131 -3.10 6.70 7.20
C ARG A 131 -4.01 6.25 6.06
N VAL A 132 -4.04 4.95 5.77
CA VAL A 132 -4.81 4.38 4.65
C VAL A 132 -5.74 3.28 5.10
N PHE A 133 -5.28 2.39 5.99
CA PHE A 133 -6.09 1.29 6.51
C PHE A 133 -5.78 1.02 7.98
N THR A 134 -6.73 0.39 8.68
CA THR A 134 -6.57 0.12 10.12
C THR A 134 -5.54 -0.98 10.33
N THR A 135 -4.56 -0.76 11.20
CA THR A 135 -3.47 -1.71 11.32
C THR A 135 -2.82 -1.80 12.70
N PHE A 136 -2.20 -2.94 12.99
CA PHE A 136 -1.18 -3.02 14.03
C PHE A 136 0.13 -2.49 13.43
N GLU A 137 0.36 -1.18 13.53
CA GLU A 137 1.49 -0.56 12.81
C GLU A 137 2.83 -0.92 13.47
N GLN A 138 3.42 -2.04 13.04
CA GLN A 138 4.61 -2.61 13.63
C GLN A 138 5.27 -3.63 12.66
N PRO A 139 6.56 -3.50 12.35
CA PRO A 139 7.20 -4.28 11.29
C PRO A 139 7.31 -5.80 11.58
N ASP A 140 7.42 -6.21 12.84
CA ASP A 140 7.48 -7.63 13.23
C ASP A 140 6.10 -8.32 13.28
N LEU A 141 5.00 -7.57 13.23
CA LEU A 141 3.64 -8.10 13.13
C LEU A 141 3.23 -8.28 11.66
N LYS A 142 3.93 -9.22 10.98
CA LYS A 142 3.70 -9.51 9.56
C LYS A 142 2.37 -10.20 9.31
N ALA A 143 1.77 -9.96 8.16
CA ALA A 143 0.51 -10.56 7.74
C ALA A 143 0.43 -10.75 6.23
N GLU A 144 -0.60 -11.44 5.77
CA GLU A 144 -0.98 -11.51 4.36
C GLU A 144 -2.01 -10.42 4.07
N PHE A 145 -1.93 -9.78 2.91
CA PHE A 145 -2.77 -8.64 2.54
C PHE A 145 -3.53 -8.92 1.26
N THR A 146 -4.82 -8.60 1.26
CA THR A 146 -5.68 -8.60 0.07
C THR A 146 -6.26 -7.20 -0.09
N PHE A 147 -5.98 -6.56 -1.24
CA PHE A 147 -6.50 -5.23 -1.55
C PHE A 147 -7.65 -5.32 -2.55
N HIS A 148 -8.71 -4.57 -2.26
CA HIS A 148 -9.83 -4.31 -3.14
C HIS A 148 -9.89 -2.81 -3.41
N VAL A 149 -9.72 -2.38 -4.65
CA VAL A 149 -9.59 -0.95 -4.96
C VAL A 149 -10.65 -0.57 -5.97
N THR A 150 -11.54 0.35 -5.60
CA THR A 150 -12.53 0.94 -6.50
C THR A 150 -12.03 2.31 -6.96
N ALA A 151 -11.93 2.50 -8.27
CA ALA A 151 -11.39 3.70 -8.91
C ALA A 151 -11.99 3.89 -10.32
N PRO A 152 -11.77 5.04 -10.99
CA PRO A 152 -12.13 5.18 -12.40
C PRO A 152 -11.55 4.07 -13.27
N ALA A 153 -12.38 3.44 -14.12
CA ALA A 153 -12.02 2.22 -14.86
C ALA A 153 -10.85 2.39 -15.84
N HIS A 154 -10.56 3.62 -16.25
CA HIS A 154 -9.47 3.96 -17.16
C HIS A 154 -8.12 4.14 -16.46
N TRP A 155 -8.08 4.15 -15.13
CA TRP A 155 -6.84 4.27 -14.37
C TRP A 155 -6.02 2.99 -14.40
N GLN A 156 -4.70 3.14 -14.31
CA GLN A 156 -3.84 2.07 -13.84
C GLN A 156 -4.03 1.94 -12.33
N VAL A 157 -4.16 0.70 -11.84
CA VAL A 157 -4.20 0.39 -10.41
C VAL A 157 -3.19 -0.72 -10.15
N VAL A 158 -2.18 -0.41 -9.34
CA VAL A 158 -1.01 -1.26 -9.10
C VAL A 158 -0.79 -1.41 -7.60
N SER A 159 -0.57 -2.64 -7.16
CA SER A 159 -0.24 -2.99 -5.77
C SER A 159 0.89 -4.02 -5.76
N ASN A 160 1.15 -4.65 -4.61
CA ASN A 160 2.23 -5.62 -4.43
C ASN A 160 2.06 -6.87 -5.29
N SER A 161 0.83 -7.38 -5.34
CA SER A 161 0.46 -8.54 -6.15
C SER A 161 0.22 -8.16 -7.62
N PRO A 162 0.29 -9.12 -8.56
CA PRO A 162 -0.07 -8.87 -9.97
C PRO A 162 -1.43 -8.20 -10.12
N SER A 163 -1.50 -7.12 -10.90
CA SER A 163 -2.74 -6.40 -11.14
C SER A 163 -3.78 -7.31 -11.81
N PRO A 164 -4.96 -7.47 -11.22
CA PRO A 164 -6.06 -8.22 -11.85
C PRO A 164 -6.73 -7.39 -12.95
N GLU A 165 -7.57 -8.03 -13.75
CA GLU A 165 -8.55 -7.32 -14.56
C GLU A 165 -9.65 -6.72 -13.65
N PRO A 166 -10.07 -5.47 -13.86
CA PRO A 166 -11.13 -4.87 -13.05
C PRO A 166 -12.50 -5.47 -13.36
N VAL A 167 -13.34 -5.56 -12.33
CA VAL A 167 -14.78 -5.70 -12.50
C VAL A 167 -15.34 -4.30 -12.76
N VAL A 168 -15.71 -4.02 -14.02
CA VAL A 168 -16.14 -2.68 -14.46
C VAL A 168 -17.64 -2.47 -14.25
N GLU A 169 -17.99 -1.36 -13.62
CA GLU A 169 -19.35 -0.90 -13.36
C GLU A 169 -19.50 0.58 -13.73
N GLY A 170 -20.03 0.86 -14.92
CA GLY A 170 -20.15 2.23 -15.43
C GLY A 170 -18.78 2.84 -15.77
N GLU A 171 -18.46 3.99 -15.17
CA GLU A 171 -17.16 4.68 -15.35
C GLU A 171 -16.09 4.21 -14.35
N ASN A 172 -16.47 3.38 -13.38
CA ASN A 172 -15.60 2.88 -12.33
C ASN A 172 -15.31 1.38 -12.52
N GLY A 173 -14.22 0.92 -11.91
CA GLY A 173 -13.88 -0.50 -11.83
C GLY A 173 -13.39 -0.85 -10.43
N THR A 174 -13.51 -2.13 -10.08
CA THR A 174 -12.95 -2.67 -8.83
C THR A 174 -11.90 -3.73 -9.13
N TRP A 175 -10.69 -3.52 -8.63
CA TRP A 175 -9.57 -4.44 -8.73
C TRP A 175 -9.48 -5.29 -7.47
N HIS A 176 -9.66 -6.61 -7.60
CA HIS A 176 -9.51 -7.56 -6.51
C HIS A 176 -8.13 -8.23 -6.59
N PHE A 177 -7.14 -7.65 -5.91
CA PHE A 177 -5.77 -8.15 -5.96
C PHE A 177 -5.66 -9.53 -5.29
N PRO A 178 -4.84 -10.45 -5.83
CA PRO A 178 -4.51 -11.68 -5.12
C PRO A 178 -3.83 -11.40 -3.79
N GLU A 179 -4.04 -12.29 -2.82
CA GLU A 179 -3.39 -12.25 -1.51
C GLU A 179 -1.86 -12.24 -1.65
N THR A 180 -1.19 -11.41 -0.85
CA THR A 180 0.27 -11.28 -0.84
C THR A 180 0.92 -12.40 -0.03
N LYS A 181 2.24 -12.57 -0.17
CA LYS A 181 3.03 -13.29 0.84
C LYS A 181 2.99 -12.55 2.18
N ARG A 182 3.25 -13.28 3.28
CA ARG A 182 3.36 -12.71 4.63
C ARG A 182 4.48 -11.66 4.69
N MET A 183 4.11 -10.40 4.96
CA MET A 183 5.03 -9.26 4.93
C MET A 183 4.62 -8.17 5.93
N SER A 184 5.43 -7.13 6.08
CA SER A 184 5.15 -6.02 6.99
C SER A 184 4.23 -4.99 6.31
N THR A 185 3.45 -4.26 7.12
CA THR A 185 2.55 -3.18 6.68
C THR A 185 3.25 -2.14 5.82
N TYR A 186 4.44 -1.68 6.24
CA TYR A 186 5.17 -0.58 5.59
C TYR A 186 5.62 -0.86 4.15
N ILE A 187 5.70 -2.13 3.73
CA ILE A 187 6.06 -2.51 2.34
C ILE A 187 4.85 -2.86 1.48
N THR A 188 3.64 -2.71 2.01
CA THR A 188 2.43 -2.70 1.17
C THR A 188 2.41 -1.43 0.33
N ALA A 189 1.77 -1.47 -0.85
CA ALA A 189 1.65 -0.29 -1.70
C ALA A 189 0.38 -0.28 -2.53
N LEU A 190 -0.06 0.93 -2.85
CA LEU A 190 -1.06 1.23 -3.85
C LEU A 190 -0.62 2.43 -4.68
N VAL A 191 -0.67 2.29 -6.00
CA VAL A 191 -0.51 3.37 -6.96
C VAL A 191 -1.70 3.34 -7.90
N ALA A 192 -2.36 4.48 -8.07
CA ALA A 192 -3.57 4.57 -8.87
C ALA A 192 -3.63 5.91 -9.62
N GLY A 193 -4.10 5.92 -10.86
CA GLY A 193 -4.24 7.16 -11.64
C GLY A 193 -4.06 6.96 -13.13
N ASP A 194 -4.00 8.07 -13.85
CA ASP A 194 -3.73 8.14 -15.30
C ASP A 194 -2.24 7.88 -15.64
N TYR A 195 -1.62 6.88 -15.00
CA TYR A 195 -0.24 6.48 -15.28
C TYR A 195 -0.14 5.84 -16.67
N GLU A 196 0.96 6.13 -17.36
CA GLU A 196 1.40 5.41 -18.55
C GLU A 196 2.35 4.29 -18.15
N VAL A 197 2.38 3.21 -18.94
CA VAL A 197 3.18 2.03 -18.63
C VAL A 197 3.91 1.48 -19.84
N VAL A 198 5.19 1.18 -19.65
CA VAL A 198 5.99 0.34 -20.54
C VAL A 198 6.19 -1.01 -19.85
N ARG A 199 6.05 -2.11 -20.59
CA ARG A 199 6.16 -3.48 -20.07
C ARG A 199 7.33 -4.21 -20.70
N ASP A 200 7.97 -5.06 -19.93
CA ASP A 200 9.02 -5.97 -20.38
C ASP A 200 8.99 -7.23 -19.49
N THR A 201 9.85 -8.19 -19.75
CA THR A 201 10.01 -9.41 -18.95
C THR A 201 11.50 -9.67 -18.72
N TYR A 202 11.86 -9.97 -17.48
CA TYR A 202 13.14 -10.59 -17.16
C TYR A 202 12.97 -12.12 -17.24
N SER A 203 13.83 -12.80 -17.98
CA SER A 203 13.89 -14.27 -18.02
C SER A 203 15.21 -14.72 -17.42
N GLY A 204 15.15 -15.23 -16.18
CA GLY A 204 16.30 -15.62 -15.38
C GLY A 204 16.42 -17.13 -15.17
N GLU A 205 17.31 -17.52 -14.25
CA GLU A 205 17.51 -18.93 -13.88
C GLU A 205 16.26 -19.53 -13.23
N TYR A 206 15.54 -18.71 -12.45
CA TYR A 206 14.40 -19.15 -11.66
C TYR A 206 13.03 -18.92 -12.34
N GLY A 207 13.03 -18.44 -13.59
CA GLY A 207 11.83 -18.24 -14.40
C GLY A 207 11.66 -16.80 -14.89
N ASP A 208 10.46 -16.52 -15.38
CA ASP A 208 10.10 -15.22 -15.92
C ASP A 208 9.49 -14.32 -14.85
N ILE A 209 9.95 -13.06 -14.81
CA ILE A 209 9.43 -12.01 -13.94
C ILE A 209 8.89 -10.89 -14.83
N PRO A 210 7.56 -10.65 -14.85
CA PRO A 210 6.97 -9.50 -15.52
C PRO A 210 7.50 -8.20 -14.90
N LEU A 211 7.91 -7.26 -15.77
CA LEU A 211 8.40 -5.95 -15.41
C LEU A 211 7.46 -4.85 -15.91
N GLY A 212 7.34 -3.78 -15.15
CA GLY A 212 6.63 -2.57 -15.55
C GLY A 212 7.39 -1.32 -15.13
N VAL A 213 7.38 -0.30 -15.99
CA VAL A 213 7.86 1.05 -15.66
C VAL A 213 6.71 2.01 -15.90
N PHE A 214 6.33 2.73 -14.85
CA PHE A 214 5.17 3.64 -14.85
C PHE A 214 5.63 5.08 -14.63
N CYS A 215 4.99 6.02 -15.32
CA CYS A 215 5.19 7.45 -15.11
C CYS A 215 3.91 8.24 -15.45
N ARG A 216 3.92 9.53 -15.12
CA ARG A 216 2.84 10.45 -15.53
C ARG A 216 2.85 10.68 -17.04
N GLN A 217 1.69 10.97 -17.63
CA GLN A 217 1.57 11.21 -19.08
C GLN A 217 2.51 12.32 -19.55
N SER A 218 2.62 13.41 -18.77
CA SER A 218 3.52 14.53 -19.05
C SER A 218 5.02 14.20 -19.02
N LEU A 219 5.42 13.01 -18.56
CA LEU A 219 6.82 12.56 -18.50
C LEU A 219 7.14 11.45 -19.50
N LEU A 220 6.13 10.88 -20.17
CA LEU A 220 6.30 9.72 -21.05
C LEU A 220 7.32 9.96 -22.17
N GLU A 221 7.33 11.16 -22.76
CA GLU A 221 8.28 11.51 -23.84
C GLU A 221 9.75 11.57 -23.38
N HIS A 222 9.98 11.64 -22.07
CA HIS A 222 11.30 11.71 -21.46
C HIS A 222 11.73 10.39 -20.80
N LEU A 223 10.85 9.38 -20.77
CA LEU A 223 11.12 8.12 -20.11
C LEU A 223 12.07 7.24 -20.95
N ASP A 224 13.25 6.96 -20.42
CA ASP A 224 14.17 5.96 -20.98
C ASP A 224 13.91 4.58 -20.37
N ALA A 225 12.78 3.98 -20.75
CA ALA A 225 12.36 2.69 -20.19
C ALA A 225 13.37 1.56 -20.53
N ASP A 226 14.00 1.61 -21.70
CA ASP A 226 14.96 0.59 -22.16
C ASP A 226 16.21 0.55 -21.26
N ASP A 227 16.76 1.71 -20.88
CA ASP A 227 17.89 1.78 -19.95
C ASP A 227 17.50 1.30 -18.55
N ILE A 228 16.32 1.71 -18.06
CA ILE A 228 15.79 1.23 -16.77
C ILE A 228 15.67 -0.29 -16.77
N PHE A 229 15.05 -0.88 -17.80
CA PHE A 229 14.90 -2.33 -17.90
C PHE A 229 16.24 -3.05 -18.03
N LEU A 230 17.20 -2.50 -18.77
CA LEU A 230 18.54 -3.06 -18.90
C LEU A 230 19.20 -3.20 -17.52
N ILE A 231 19.19 -2.13 -16.72
CA ILE A 231 19.78 -2.12 -15.38
C ILE A 231 19.02 -3.06 -14.43
N THR A 232 17.68 -3.04 -14.46
CA THR A 232 16.85 -3.92 -13.64
C THR A 232 17.14 -5.40 -13.93
N LYS A 233 17.21 -5.79 -15.21
CA LYS A 233 17.50 -7.18 -15.63
C LYS A 233 18.91 -7.63 -15.22
N GLN A 234 19.90 -6.75 -15.31
CA GLN A 234 21.26 -7.02 -14.82
C GLN A 234 21.27 -7.19 -13.30
N GLY A 235 20.51 -6.37 -12.57
CA GLY A 235 20.32 -6.49 -11.12
C GLY A 235 19.70 -7.82 -10.72
N PHE A 236 18.63 -8.25 -11.39
CA PHE A 236 18.03 -9.57 -11.17
C PHE A 236 19.04 -10.70 -11.38
N ALA A 237 19.73 -10.73 -12.53
CA ALA A 237 20.72 -11.76 -12.81
C ALA A 237 21.85 -11.79 -11.75
N PHE A 238 22.29 -10.63 -11.28
CA PHE A 238 23.30 -10.54 -10.23
C PHE A 238 22.79 -11.06 -8.88
N PHE A 239 21.63 -10.59 -8.41
CA PHE A 239 21.11 -10.95 -7.09
C PHE A 239 20.59 -12.39 -7.02
N GLU A 240 19.97 -12.91 -8.08
CA GLU A 240 19.61 -14.32 -8.17
C GLU A 240 20.84 -15.21 -8.03
N GLY A 241 21.93 -14.89 -8.74
CA GLY A 241 23.19 -15.64 -8.64
C GLY A 241 23.91 -15.47 -7.30
N ALA A 242 23.82 -14.30 -6.67
CA ALA A 242 24.48 -14.02 -5.39
C ALA A 242 23.75 -14.63 -4.19
N PHE A 243 22.41 -14.64 -4.22
CA PHE A 243 21.59 -15.17 -3.13
C PHE A 243 21.18 -16.62 -3.35
N GLU A 244 21.41 -17.17 -4.55
CA GLU A 244 20.99 -18.51 -4.96
C GLU A 244 19.49 -18.74 -4.69
N MET A 245 18.69 -17.70 -4.94
CA MET A 245 17.27 -17.68 -4.60
C MET A 245 16.46 -16.88 -5.63
N ALA A 246 15.30 -17.43 -5.98
CA ALA A 246 14.32 -16.77 -6.84
C ALA A 246 13.74 -15.52 -6.18
N TYR A 247 13.47 -14.49 -6.98
CA TYR A 247 12.69 -13.34 -6.53
C TYR A 247 11.28 -13.79 -6.08
N PRO A 248 10.85 -13.46 -4.85
CA PRO A 248 9.68 -14.09 -4.28
C PRO A 248 8.36 -13.43 -4.66
N PHE A 249 8.36 -12.23 -5.27
CA PHE A 249 7.14 -11.49 -5.58
C PHE A 249 6.83 -11.64 -7.07
N GLY A 250 5.58 -11.93 -7.44
CA GLY A 250 5.25 -12.43 -8.79
C GLY A 250 5.45 -11.43 -9.94
N LYS A 251 5.85 -10.19 -9.66
CA LYS A 251 6.16 -9.13 -10.63
C LYS A 251 7.11 -8.10 -10.02
N TYR A 252 7.71 -7.27 -10.87
CA TYR A 252 8.52 -6.13 -10.44
C TYR A 252 8.14 -4.86 -11.21
N ASP A 253 7.30 -4.04 -10.60
CA ASP A 253 6.94 -2.73 -11.16
C ASP A 253 7.75 -1.62 -10.51
N GLN A 254 8.17 -0.65 -11.31
CA GLN A 254 8.86 0.57 -10.93
C GLN A 254 7.98 1.76 -11.29
N LEU A 255 7.56 2.54 -10.31
CA LEU A 255 6.60 3.62 -10.49
C LEU A 255 7.25 4.94 -10.13
N PHE A 256 7.41 5.82 -11.11
CA PHE A 256 7.92 7.16 -10.93
C PHE A 256 6.75 8.08 -10.58
N VAL A 257 6.71 8.49 -9.31
CA VAL A 257 5.57 9.18 -8.70
C VAL A 257 5.92 10.65 -8.36
N PRO A 258 4.95 11.57 -8.46
CA PRO A 258 5.16 13.00 -8.20
C PRO A 258 5.37 13.32 -6.72
N GLU A 259 5.99 14.45 -6.41
CA GLU A 259 6.11 15.02 -5.04
C GLU A 259 6.64 14.03 -3.98
N TYR A 260 7.47 13.08 -4.41
CA TYR A 260 7.97 12.02 -3.54
C TYR A 260 9.09 12.54 -2.62
N ASN A 261 8.90 12.37 -1.32
CA ASN A 261 9.82 12.91 -0.29
C ASN A 261 11.21 12.26 -0.30
N MET A 262 11.26 10.98 -0.65
CA MET A 262 12.48 10.16 -0.62
C MET A 262 13.05 9.98 -2.04
N GLY A 263 14.15 9.24 -2.16
CA GLY A 263 14.66 8.85 -3.48
C GLY A 263 13.79 7.78 -4.12
N ALA A 264 13.53 6.71 -3.37
CA ALA A 264 12.75 5.54 -3.75
C ALA A 264 12.25 4.81 -2.49
N MET A 265 11.36 3.83 -2.66
CA MET A 265 10.91 2.89 -1.62
C MET A 265 10.70 1.50 -2.19
N GLU A 266 11.18 0.51 -1.47
CA GLU A 266 11.26 -0.91 -1.86
C GLU A 266 9.94 -1.70 -1.68
N ASN A 267 8.77 -1.07 -1.83
CA ASN A 267 7.50 -1.78 -1.63
C ASN A 267 7.47 -3.04 -2.49
N ALA A 268 7.11 -4.17 -1.89
CA ALA A 268 7.33 -5.49 -2.49
C ALA A 268 6.60 -5.62 -3.84
N GLY A 269 7.33 -5.75 -4.94
CA GLY A 269 6.78 -5.86 -6.30
C GLY A 269 6.19 -4.56 -6.89
N CYS A 270 6.21 -3.45 -6.16
CA CYS A 270 5.62 -2.15 -6.52
C CYS A 270 6.55 -1.01 -6.04
N VAL A 271 7.79 -1.00 -6.55
CA VAL A 271 8.84 -0.08 -6.13
C VAL A 271 8.50 1.32 -6.61
N THR A 272 8.57 2.31 -5.72
CA THR A 272 8.28 3.72 -6.08
C THR A 272 9.56 4.53 -6.12
N PHE A 273 9.64 5.48 -7.05
CA PHE A 273 10.76 6.40 -7.25
C PHE A 273 10.22 7.82 -7.36
N ARG A 274 10.99 8.81 -6.95
CA ARG A 274 10.66 10.21 -7.29
C ARG A 274 10.76 10.41 -8.80
N ASP A 275 9.76 11.05 -9.39
CA ASP A 275 9.71 11.24 -10.83
C ASP A 275 10.74 12.22 -11.40
N GLU A 276 11.35 13.05 -10.56
CA GLU A 276 12.51 13.89 -10.93
C GLU A 276 13.74 13.10 -11.39
N MET A 277 13.77 11.78 -11.14
CA MET A 277 14.76 10.87 -11.73
C MET A 277 14.54 10.62 -13.24
N ILE A 278 13.40 11.03 -13.79
CA ILE A 278 13.16 11.11 -15.24
C ILE A 278 13.65 12.48 -15.73
N PHE A 279 14.83 12.49 -16.35
CA PHE A 279 15.48 13.74 -16.75
C PHE A 279 14.94 14.26 -18.08
N ARG A 280 14.35 15.46 -18.06
CA ARG A 280 13.84 16.15 -19.27
C ARG A 280 14.93 16.68 -20.21
N SER A 281 16.18 16.64 -19.78
CA SER A 281 17.34 17.03 -20.57
C SER A 281 18.52 16.14 -20.23
N ARG A 282 19.40 15.89 -21.21
CA ARG A 282 20.61 15.11 -21.02
C ARG A 282 21.43 15.65 -19.85
N GLN A 283 21.56 14.86 -18.79
CA GLN A 283 22.47 15.18 -17.70
C GLN A 283 23.91 14.96 -18.16
N THR A 284 24.76 15.96 -17.93
CA THR A 284 26.21 15.93 -18.18
C THR A 284 26.96 15.60 -16.91
#